data_AF-A0A964YQJ7-F1
#
_entry.id   AF-A0A964YQJ7-F1
#
_cell.length_a   1.000
_cell.length_b   1.000
_cell.length_c   1.000
_cell.angle_alpha   90.00
_cell.angle_beta   90.00
_cell.angle_gamma   90.00
#
_symmetry.space_group_name_H-M   'P 1'
#
loop_
_entity.id
_entity.type
_entity.pdbx_description
1 polymer ?
#
loop_
_entity_poly.entity_id
_entity_poly.type
_entity_poly.pdbx_seq_one_letter_code
_entity_poly.pdbx_strand_id
1 'polypeptide(L)'
;MEHFRMNHLFPVKPVLKKGRGKRSLSEPAKKRKAKIPAAVQEAIWITKMGKVFQGKCLTTWCPNIITVFDFHAGHDIPESKGGTIAPENLYPICARCNLSMGDRYTFKEWCAMSPQNPPPPVVEVVTPKKKSWWCC
;
A
#
# COMPACT_ATOMS: atom_id res chain seq x y z
N MET A 1 46.01 45.02 42.54
CA MET A 1 45.16 45.48 43.66
C MET A 1 44.22 46.51 43.07
N GLU A 2 42.90 46.40 43.03
CA GLU A 2 41.87 45.55 43.64
C GLU A 2 40.67 45.60 42.66
N HIS A 3 40.06 44.48 42.28
CA HIS A 3 38.77 44.04 42.83
C HIS A 3 37.75 45.16 43.08
N PHE A 4 36.77 45.31 42.18
CA PHE A 4 35.39 45.57 42.62
C PHE A 4 34.39 44.92 41.67
N ARG A 5 34.00 43.68 42.01
CA ARG A 5 32.80 43.01 41.47
C ARG A 5 31.59 43.84 41.89
N MET A 6 30.96 44.55 40.96
CA MET A 6 29.60 45.04 41.18
C MET A 6 28.63 43.87 41.05
N ASN A 7 28.24 43.31 42.20
CA ASN A 7 27.09 42.43 42.35
C ASN A 7 25.82 43.26 42.11
N HIS A 8 25.27 43.21 40.89
CA HIS A 8 23.89 43.64 40.66
C HIS A 8 22.95 42.50 40.98
N LEU A 9 22.29 42.64 42.13
CA LEU A 9 21.08 41.96 42.53
C LEU A 9 20.05 41.99 41.38
N PHE A 10 19.80 40.86 40.74
CA PHE A 10 18.62 40.68 39.92
C PHE A 10 17.54 39.99 40.77
N PRO A 11 16.35 40.59 40.96
CA PRO A 11 15.29 39.97 41.73
C PRO A 11 14.75 38.74 40.98
N VAL A 12 14.84 37.57 41.61
CA VAL A 12 14.23 36.34 41.13
C VAL A 12 12.72 36.49 41.20
N LYS A 13 12.05 36.53 40.04
CA LYS A 13 10.59 36.60 39.95
C LYS A 13 9.97 35.32 40.52
N PRO A 14 8.86 35.39 41.27
CA PRO A 14 8.21 34.20 41.81
C PRO A 14 7.65 33.31 40.70
N VAL A 15 7.97 32.01 40.80
CA VAL A 15 7.48 30.96 39.88
C VAL A 15 5.98 30.75 40.12
N LEU A 16 5.14 31.29 39.23
CA LEU A 16 3.71 31.00 39.20
C LEU A 16 3.48 29.53 38.86
N LYS A 17 3.03 28.74 39.84
CA LYS A 17 2.60 27.34 39.65
C LYS A 17 1.33 27.33 38.78
N LYS A 18 1.48 27.05 37.48
CA LYS A 18 0.35 26.85 36.57
C LYS A 18 -0.48 25.65 37.05
N GLY A 19 -1.74 25.92 37.39
CA GLY A 19 -2.71 24.89 37.76
C GLY A 19 -2.92 23.88 36.63
N ARG A 20 -3.05 22.61 36.99
CA ARG A 20 -3.45 21.54 36.05
C ARG A 20 -4.89 21.78 35.61
N GLY A 21 -5.07 22.31 34.40
CA GLY A 21 -6.36 22.37 33.73
C GLY A 21 -6.94 20.95 33.60
N LYS A 22 -8.22 20.80 33.99
CA LYS A 22 -8.98 19.57 33.80
C LYS A 22 -9.10 19.32 32.30
N ARG A 23 -8.57 18.19 31.82
CA ARG A 23 -8.67 17.76 30.41
C ARG A 23 -10.14 17.49 30.09
N SER A 24 -10.65 18.20 29.10
CA SER A 24 -11.97 18.00 28.50
C SER A 24 -12.11 16.57 27.98
N LEU A 25 -13.34 16.05 28.05
CA LEU A 25 -13.73 14.73 27.56
C LEU A 25 -13.36 14.62 26.07
N SER A 26 -12.51 13.66 25.74
CA SER A 26 -11.88 13.49 24.44
C SER A 26 -12.86 12.94 23.39
N GLU A 27 -12.87 13.54 22.20
CA GLU A 27 -13.53 13.04 21.00
C GLU A 27 -13.09 11.59 20.67
N PRO A 28 -13.97 10.78 20.03
CA PRO A 28 -13.64 9.39 19.71
C PRO A 28 -12.45 9.32 18.75
N ALA A 29 -11.40 8.60 19.16
CA ALA A 29 -10.18 8.44 18.38
C ALA A 29 -10.48 7.77 17.03
N LYS A 30 -10.15 8.48 15.93
CA LYS A 30 -10.30 7.96 14.56
C LYS A 30 -9.49 6.67 14.41
N LYS A 31 -10.15 5.55 14.06
CA LYS A 31 -9.48 4.26 13.84
C LYS A 31 -8.40 4.42 12.76
N ARG A 32 -7.16 4.07 13.10
CA ARG A 32 -6.05 4.03 12.15
C ARG A 32 -6.17 2.76 11.31
N LYS A 33 -5.87 2.86 10.01
CA LYS A 33 -5.81 1.72 9.11
C LYS A 33 -4.84 0.67 9.65
N ALA A 34 -5.21 -0.60 9.54
CA ALA A 34 -4.32 -1.70 9.91
C ALA A 34 -3.06 -1.68 9.01
N LYS A 35 -1.87 -1.82 9.61
CA LYS A 35 -0.63 -1.98 8.86
C LYS A 35 -0.58 -3.40 8.30
N ILE A 36 -0.36 -3.54 7.00
CA ILE A 36 -0.19 -4.84 6.36
C ILE A 36 1.23 -5.38 6.69
N PRO A 37 1.34 -6.53 7.36
CA PRO A 37 2.64 -7.15 7.67
C PRO A 37 3.42 -7.53 6.40
N ALA A 38 4.75 -7.58 6.49
CA ALA A 38 5.61 -7.95 5.36
C ALA A 38 5.32 -9.37 4.83
N ALA A 39 5.10 -10.34 5.73
CA ALA A 39 4.75 -11.71 5.36
C ALA A 39 3.47 -11.79 4.51
N VAL A 40 2.49 -10.90 4.77
CA VAL A 40 1.26 -10.83 3.97
C VAL A 40 1.55 -10.24 2.59
N GLN A 41 2.42 -9.24 2.49
CA GLN A 41 2.84 -8.67 1.20
C GLN A 41 3.56 -9.71 0.33
N GLU A 42 4.47 -10.49 0.92
CA GLU A 42 5.13 -11.60 0.24
C GLU A 42 4.13 -12.66 -0.24
N ALA A 43 3.19 -13.05 0.63
CA ALA A 43 2.14 -14.01 0.28
C ALA A 43 1.26 -13.52 -0.88
N ILE A 44 0.87 -12.23 -0.88
CA ILE A 44 0.10 -11.60 -1.96
C ILE A 44 0.86 -11.72 -3.28
N TRP A 45 2.15 -11.36 -3.27
CA TRP A 45 2.96 -11.40 -4.48
C TRP A 45 3.07 -12.82 -5.03
N ILE A 46 3.48 -13.77 -4.18
CA ILE A 46 3.66 -15.17 -4.58
C ILE A 46 2.35 -15.77 -5.09
N THR A 47 1.22 -15.47 -4.45
CA THR A 47 -0.09 -16.04 -4.81
C THR A 47 -0.63 -15.47 -6.12
N LYS A 48 -0.46 -14.17 -6.38
CA LYS A 48 -1.09 -13.49 -7.52
C LYS A 48 -0.16 -13.33 -8.73
N MET A 49 1.13 -13.10 -8.51
CA MET A 49 2.14 -12.88 -9.56
C MET A 49 3.03 -14.11 -9.78
N GLY A 50 3.22 -14.94 -8.75
CA GLY A 50 4.14 -16.07 -8.78
C GLY A 50 5.58 -15.69 -8.38
N LYS A 51 6.52 -16.61 -8.60
CA LYS A 51 7.95 -16.44 -8.29
C LYS A 51 8.69 -15.61 -9.36
N VAL A 52 8.19 -14.41 -9.62
CA VAL A 52 8.77 -13.43 -10.55
C VAL A 52 9.21 -12.18 -9.80
N PHE A 53 10.26 -11.50 -10.25
CA PHE A 53 10.76 -10.29 -9.58
C PHE A 53 10.01 -9.02 -9.97
N GLN A 54 9.36 -9.03 -11.13
CA GLN A 54 8.58 -7.93 -11.67
C GLN A 54 7.42 -8.44 -12.51
N GLY A 55 6.39 -7.62 -12.70
CA GLY A 55 5.32 -7.89 -13.63
C GLY A 55 4.39 -6.71 -13.81
N LYS A 56 3.41 -6.85 -14.69
CA LYS A 56 2.40 -5.82 -14.94
C LYS A 56 1.51 -5.64 -13.71
N CYS A 57 1.11 -4.39 -13.43
CA CYS A 57 0.05 -4.09 -12.48
C CYS A 57 -1.18 -4.95 -12.79
N LEU A 58 -1.78 -5.57 -11.77
CA LEU A 58 -2.92 -6.46 -12.00
C LEU A 58 -4.19 -5.74 -12.47
N THR A 59 -4.25 -4.41 -12.31
CA THR A 59 -5.28 -3.62 -12.98
C THR A 59 -5.18 -3.82 -14.49
N THR A 60 -6.21 -4.43 -15.09
CA THR A 60 -6.25 -4.92 -16.48
C THR A 60 -5.72 -3.92 -17.51
N TRP A 61 -6.16 -2.67 -17.38
CA TRP A 61 -5.88 -1.58 -18.30
C TRP A 61 -4.65 -0.74 -17.93
N CYS A 62 -4.00 -1.01 -16.79
CA CYS A 62 -2.83 -0.26 -16.36
C CYS A 62 -1.56 -0.80 -17.03
N PRO A 63 -0.78 0.00 -17.77
CA PRO A 63 0.45 -0.46 -18.42
C PRO A 63 1.66 -0.49 -17.48
N ASN A 64 1.51 -0.09 -16.22
CA ASN A 64 2.64 0.05 -15.30
C ASN A 64 3.22 -1.30 -14.91
N ILE A 65 4.54 -1.34 -14.77
CA ILE A 65 5.26 -2.47 -14.19
C ILE A 65 5.45 -2.20 -12.69
N ILE A 66 5.21 -3.23 -11.90
CA ILE A 66 5.46 -3.27 -10.45
C ILE A 66 6.53 -4.32 -10.16
N THR A 67 7.22 -4.19 -9.04
CA THR A 67 8.27 -5.12 -8.61
C THR A 67 7.95 -5.67 -7.23
N VAL A 68 8.59 -6.76 -6.83
CA VAL A 68 8.48 -7.33 -5.47
C VAL A 68 8.78 -6.28 -4.39
N PHE A 69 9.64 -5.32 -4.70
CA PHE A 69 10.07 -4.27 -3.77
C PHE A 69 9.18 -3.02 -3.81
N ASP A 70 8.48 -2.80 -4.92
CA ASP A 70 7.66 -1.60 -5.15
C ASP A 70 6.31 -1.99 -5.76
N PHE A 71 5.36 -2.24 -4.86
CA PHE A 71 3.94 -2.40 -5.17
C PHE A 71 3.09 -2.00 -3.97
N HIS A 72 1.81 -1.76 -4.22
CA HIS A 72 0.81 -1.53 -3.19
C HIS A 72 -0.16 -2.71 -3.13
N ALA A 73 -0.55 -3.09 -1.90
CA ALA A 73 -1.61 -4.07 -1.68
C ALA A 73 -2.99 -3.39 -1.78
N GLY A 74 -3.56 -3.42 -2.97
CA GLY A 74 -4.91 -2.93 -3.23
C GLY A 74 -5.96 -3.90 -2.68
N HIS A 75 -7.00 -3.37 -2.04
CA HIS A 75 -8.09 -4.20 -1.52
C HIS A 75 -9.15 -4.44 -2.59
N ASP A 76 -9.65 -5.67 -2.71
CA ASP A 76 -10.87 -5.94 -3.47
C ASP A 76 -12.08 -5.41 -2.71
N ILE A 77 -12.24 -5.75 -1.43
CA ILE A 77 -13.21 -5.10 -0.55
C ILE A 77 -12.44 -4.15 0.37
N PRO A 78 -12.73 -2.82 0.35
CA PRO A 78 -12.09 -1.86 1.24
C PRO A 78 -12.34 -2.16 2.72
N GLU A 79 -11.37 -1.85 3.58
CA GLU A 79 -11.47 -1.97 5.05
C GLU A 79 -12.70 -1.22 5.61
N SER A 80 -13.07 -0.08 5.01
CA SER A 80 -14.26 0.70 5.38
C SER A 80 -15.58 -0.05 5.13
N LYS A 81 -15.57 -1.03 4.21
CA LYS A 81 -16.71 -1.89 3.87
C LYS A 81 -16.59 -3.29 4.51
N GLY A 82 -15.69 -3.47 5.48
CA GLY A 82 -15.47 -4.75 6.17
C GLY A 82 -14.48 -5.69 5.49
N GLY A 83 -13.70 -5.21 4.53
CA GLY A 83 -12.68 -6.01 3.86
C GLY A 83 -11.56 -6.46 4.79
N THR A 84 -11.13 -7.70 4.62
CA THR A 84 -10.05 -8.32 5.40
C THR A 84 -8.67 -8.01 4.82
N ILE A 85 -7.64 -8.06 5.66
CA ILE A 85 -6.22 -7.97 5.25
C ILE A 85 -5.66 -9.30 4.71
N ALA A 86 -6.53 -10.29 4.48
CA ALA A 86 -6.14 -11.61 4.02
C ALA A 86 -5.63 -11.53 2.56
N PRO A 87 -4.61 -12.32 2.18
CA PRO A 87 -3.98 -12.25 0.85
C PRO A 87 -4.96 -12.55 -0.30
N GLU A 88 -6.11 -13.18 -0.02
CA GLU A 88 -7.16 -13.46 -0.98
C GLU A 88 -7.86 -12.17 -1.44
N ASN A 89 -8.09 -11.24 -0.50
CA ASN A 89 -8.74 -9.94 -0.71
C ASN A 89 -7.78 -8.86 -1.22
N LEU A 90 -6.47 -9.14 -1.26
CA LEU A 90 -5.45 -8.17 -1.62
C LEU A 90 -4.83 -8.49 -2.98
N TYR A 91 -4.56 -7.45 -3.75
CA TYR A 91 -4.03 -7.53 -5.11
C TYR A 91 -2.80 -6.61 -5.24
N PRO A 92 -1.68 -7.09 -5.81
CA PRO A 92 -0.53 -6.25 -6.09
C PRO A 92 -0.86 -5.29 -7.26
N ILE A 93 -0.88 -4.00 -6.96
CA ILE A 93 -1.16 -2.93 -7.92
C ILE A 93 -0.18 -1.77 -7.75
N CYS A 94 -0.07 -0.90 -8.75
CA CYS A 94 0.78 0.29 -8.62
C CYS A 94 0.14 1.35 -7.70
N ALA A 95 0.97 2.23 -7.13
CA ALA A 95 0.52 3.31 -6.24
C ALA A 95 -0.57 4.18 -6.88
N ARG A 96 -0.44 4.50 -8.18
CA ARG A 96 -1.43 5.30 -8.93
C ARG A 96 -2.80 4.64 -8.95
N CYS A 97 -2.87 3.37 -9.34
CA CYS A 97 -4.13 2.62 -9.36
C CYS A 97 -4.74 2.52 -7.96
N ASN A 98 -3.92 2.24 -6.94
CA ASN A 98 -4.41 2.10 -5.56
C ASN A 98 -5.01 3.41 -5.03
N LEU A 99 -4.34 4.53 -5.26
CA LEU A 99 -4.79 5.84 -4.81
C LEU A 99 -6.04 6.32 -5.56
N SER A 100 -6.11 6.06 -6.87
CA SER A 100 -7.29 6.39 -7.68
C SER A 100 -8.50 5.51 -7.35
N MET A 101 -8.29 4.21 -7.11
CA MET A 101 -9.33 3.26 -6.71
C MET A 101 -9.94 3.64 -5.36
N GLY A 102 -9.10 3.91 -4.36
CA GLY A 102 -9.52 4.33 -3.03
C GLY A 102 -10.44 3.31 -2.36
N ASP A 103 -11.48 3.79 -1.68
CA ASP A 103 -12.55 2.99 -1.05
C ASP A 103 -13.86 2.97 -1.86
N ARG A 104 -13.84 3.58 -3.05
CA ARG A 104 -15.02 3.76 -3.89
C ARG A 104 -15.42 2.46 -4.57
N TYR A 105 -14.43 1.77 -5.13
CA TYR A 105 -14.61 0.60 -5.99
C TYR A 105 -13.99 -0.65 -5.38
N THR A 106 -14.54 -1.79 -5.74
CA THR A 106 -13.84 -3.07 -5.62
C THR A 106 -12.78 -3.21 -6.71
N PHE A 107 -11.82 -4.13 -6.53
CA PHE A 107 -10.78 -4.34 -7.53
C PHE A 107 -11.37 -4.84 -8.85
N LYS A 108 -12.42 -5.68 -8.78
CA LYS A 108 -13.14 -6.17 -9.96
C LYS A 108 -13.85 -5.04 -10.70
N GLU A 109 -14.62 -4.21 -10.00
CA GLU A 109 -15.28 -3.05 -10.60
C GLU A 109 -14.24 -2.09 -11.21
N TRP A 110 -13.13 -1.87 -10.50
CA TRP A 110 -12.02 -1.04 -10.97
C TRP A 110 -11.41 -1.55 -12.27
N CYS A 111 -11.21 -2.86 -12.40
CA CYS A 111 -10.72 -3.47 -13.64
C CYS A 111 -11.75 -3.41 -14.77
N ALA A 112 -13.04 -3.43 -14.46
CA ALA A 112 -14.12 -3.38 -15.44
C ALA A 112 -14.40 -1.96 -15.98
N MET A 113 -13.95 -0.90 -15.30
CA MET A 113 -14.20 0.49 -15.72
C MET A 113 -13.46 0.94 -16.99
N SER A 114 -12.51 0.17 -17.52
CA SER A 114 -11.84 0.56 -18.78
C SER A 114 -12.66 0.15 -19.99
N PRO A 115 -12.74 1.02 -21.03
CA PRO A 115 -13.15 0.56 -22.34
C PRO A 115 -12.17 -0.53 -22.78
N GLN A 116 -12.73 -1.70 -23.12
CA GLN A 116 -12.13 -2.84 -23.81
C GLN A 116 -10.71 -2.57 -24.33
N ASN A 117 -9.67 -2.96 -23.58
CA ASN A 117 -8.41 -3.31 -24.24
C ASN A 117 -8.61 -4.74 -24.72
N PRO A 118 -8.58 -5.02 -26.04
CA PRO A 118 -8.69 -6.38 -26.53
C PRO A 118 -7.63 -7.24 -25.83
N PRO A 119 -7.95 -8.50 -25.48
CA PRO A 119 -6.95 -9.40 -24.93
C PRO A 119 -5.71 -9.35 -25.84
N PRO A 120 -4.48 -9.36 -25.26
CA PRO A 120 -3.29 -9.44 -26.09
C PRO A 120 -3.50 -10.58 -27.07
N PRO A 121 -3.20 -10.39 -28.38
CA PRO A 121 -3.42 -11.43 -29.37
C PRO A 121 -2.79 -12.70 -28.84
N VAL A 122 -3.59 -13.76 -28.78
CA VAL A 122 -3.15 -15.07 -28.31
C VAL A 122 -1.96 -15.41 -29.19
N VAL A 123 -0.74 -15.26 -28.67
CA VAL A 123 0.44 -15.76 -29.33
C VAL A 123 0.30 -17.27 -29.23
N GLU A 124 -0.24 -17.88 -30.28
CA GLU A 124 -0.22 -19.32 -30.44
C GLU A 124 1.26 -19.71 -30.32
N VAL A 125 1.60 -20.31 -29.19
CA VAL A 125 2.92 -20.87 -28.97
C VAL A 125 3.04 -21.95 -30.03
N VAL A 126 3.74 -21.66 -31.12
CA VAL A 126 4.05 -22.63 -32.17
C VAL A 126 4.92 -23.68 -31.51
N THR A 127 4.26 -24.70 -30.95
CA THR A 127 4.95 -25.86 -30.45
C THR A 127 5.61 -26.53 -31.66
N PRO A 128 6.92 -26.76 -31.64
CA PRO A 128 7.58 -27.43 -32.75
C PRO A 128 6.96 -28.83 -32.89
N LYS A 129 6.30 -29.08 -34.03
CA LYS A 129 5.79 -30.40 -34.39
C LYS A 129 6.94 -31.40 -34.28
N LYS A 130 6.85 -32.31 -33.32
CA LYS A 130 7.78 -33.43 -33.21
C LYS A 130 7.64 -34.26 -34.50
N LYS A 131 8.64 -34.21 -35.37
CA LYS A 131 8.72 -35.08 -36.54
C LYS A 131 8.89 -36.51 -36.02
N SER A 132 7.86 -37.33 -36.14
CA SER A 132 7.95 -38.75 -35.83
C SER A 132 8.70 -39.44 -36.96
N TRP A 133 9.90 -39.91 -36.67
CA TRP A 133 10.66 -40.77 -37.58
C TRP A 133 10.16 -42.20 -37.44
N TRP A 134 9.05 -42.50 -38.11
CA TRP A 134 8.63 -43.87 -38.38
C TRP A 134 8.35 -43.94 -39.88
N CYS A 135 9.40 -44.22 -40.65
CA CYS A 135 9.26 -44.69 -42.03
C CYS A 135 9.46 -46.20 -41.97
N CYS A 136 8.42 -46.93 -42.39
CA CYS A 136 8.49 -48.33 -42.75
C CYS A 136 9.03 -48.48 -44.18
#